data_AF-S3ABU6-F1
#
_entry.id   AF-S3ABU6-F1
#
_cell.length_a   1.000
_cell.length_b   1.000
_cell.length_c   1.000
_cell.angle_alpha   90.00
_cell.angle_beta   90.00
_cell.angle_gamma   90.00
#
_symmetry.space_group_name_H-M   'P 1'
#
loop_
_entity.id
_entity.type
_entity.pdbx_description
1 polymer ?
#
loop_
_entity_poly.entity_id
_entity_poly.type
_entity_poly.pdbx_seq_one_letter_code
_entity_poly.pdbx_strand_id
1 'polypeptide(L)'
;MSSINRSPITCTCTAWSAVHVRTNMNSIAPDITMLDPHEKTIDLRIDRLRKAVAHADAISTDQAPQILHANRTITVLTENRIFVAAHAQSLIEQIVSNTPLPMQDSALVQHVRPLTILIEQANIAAARLRKIIGAHQ
;
A
#
# COMPACT_ATOMS: atom_id res chain seq x y z
N MET A 1 17.14 45.18 3.50
CA MET A 1 17.75 43.92 3.03
C MET A 1 17.17 42.80 3.87
N SER A 2 16.15 42.11 3.34
CA SER A 2 15.38 41.09 4.08
C SER A 2 16.07 39.73 4.00
N SER A 3 16.49 39.19 5.15
CA SER A 3 17.00 37.83 5.26
C SER A 3 15.82 36.86 5.38
N ILE A 4 15.67 35.96 4.41
CA ILE A 4 14.67 34.90 4.44
C ILE A 4 15.19 33.78 5.33
N ASN A 5 14.59 33.66 6.50
CA ASN A 5 14.81 32.60 7.46
C ASN A 5 14.24 31.28 6.88
N ARG A 6 15.08 30.37 6.39
CA ARG A 6 14.65 29.04 5.95
C ARG A 6 14.78 28.07 7.13
N SER A 7 13.67 27.77 7.78
CA SER A 7 13.59 26.66 8.73
C SER A 7 13.70 25.32 7.97
N PRO A 8 14.48 24.34 8.45
CA PRO A 8 14.46 23.01 7.88
C PRO A 8 13.13 22.32 8.24
N ILE A 9 12.43 21.78 7.23
CA ILE A 9 11.29 20.89 7.45
C ILE A 9 11.87 19.54 7.88
N THR A 10 11.94 19.31 9.18
CA THR A 10 12.29 18.02 9.75
C THR A 10 11.11 17.06 9.56
N CYS A 11 11.27 16.07 8.68
CA CYS A 11 10.29 15.01 8.51
C CYS A 11 10.46 14.02 9.68
N THR A 12 9.54 14.06 10.65
CA THR A 12 9.52 13.10 11.76
C THR A 12 8.92 11.77 11.28
N CYS A 13 9.77 10.82 10.92
CA CYS A 13 9.38 9.42 10.78
C CYS A 13 9.05 8.88 12.18
N THR A 14 7.78 8.62 12.46
CA THR A 14 7.37 7.98 13.70
C THR A 14 7.81 6.52 13.65
N ALA A 15 8.87 6.16 14.38
CA ALA A 15 9.31 4.78 14.54
C ALA A 15 8.30 4.03 15.42
N TRP A 16 7.64 3.01 14.87
CA TRP A 16 6.85 2.07 15.64
C TRP A 16 7.75 0.90 16.03
N SER A 17 7.87 0.64 17.33
CA SER A 17 8.66 -0.47 17.85
C SER A 17 8.01 -1.81 17.49
N ALA A 18 8.67 -2.60 16.64
CA ALA A 18 8.29 -3.99 16.38
C ALA A 18 8.63 -4.86 17.61
N VAL A 19 7.59 -5.44 18.22
CA VAL A 19 7.75 -6.48 19.24
C VAL A 19 8.30 -7.74 18.56
N HIS A 20 9.55 -8.10 18.87
CA HIS A 20 10.18 -9.32 18.39
C HIS A 20 9.66 -10.53 19.18
N VAL A 21 8.87 -11.40 18.53
CA VAL A 21 8.65 -12.76 19.02
C VAL A 21 9.80 -13.62 18.54
N ARG A 22 10.68 -14.01 19.46
CA ARG A 22 11.83 -14.88 19.20
C ARG A 22 11.35 -16.34 19.06
N THR A 23 11.32 -16.88 17.85
CA THR A 23 11.17 -18.32 17.61
C THR A 23 12.53 -18.95 17.25
N ASN A 24 12.78 -20.11 17.86
CA ASN A 24 14.04 -20.83 17.91
C ASN A 24 14.45 -21.40 16.53
N MET A 25 15.74 -21.32 16.19
CA MET A 25 16.30 -21.82 14.94
C MET A 25 16.45 -23.35 14.95
N ASN A 26 15.81 -24.03 14.01
CA ASN A 26 16.29 -25.31 13.50
C ASN A 26 16.40 -25.21 11.97
N SER A 27 17.60 -25.49 11.48
CA SER A 27 18.00 -25.42 10.08
C SER A 27 17.15 -26.34 9.20
N ILE A 28 16.30 -25.73 8.38
CA ILE A 28 15.67 -26.30 7.19
C ILE A 28 15.77 -25.18 6.15
N ALA A 29 16.24 -25.49 4.94
CA ALA A 29 16.22 -24.55 3.82
C ALA A 29 14.83 -23.87 3.75
N PRO A 30 14.71 -22.54 3.52
CA PRO A 30 13.42 -21.90 3.51
C PRO A 30 12.66 -22.35 2.26
N ASP A 31 11.95 -23.46 2.40
CA ASP A 31 10.92 -23.90 1.49
C ASP A 31 9.77 -22.90 1.64
N ILE A 32 9.56 -22.10 0.60
CA ILE A 32 8.61 -20.96 0.54
C ILE A 32 7.17 -21.49 0.40
N THR A 33 6.82 -22.57 1.10
CA THR A 33 5.57 -23.33 0.90
C THR A 33 4.80 -23.63 2.17
N MET A 34 4.98 -22.83 3.22
CA MET A 34 3.91 -22.61 4.20
C MET A 34 3.30 -21.24 3.97
N LEU A 35 2.39 -21.16 2.99
CA LEU A 35 1.50 -20.01 2.80
C LEU A 35 0.73 -19.77 4.10
N ASP A 36 1.15 -18.73 4.81
CA ASP A 36 0.57 -18.24 6.05
C ASP A 36 -0.93 -17.93 5.80
N PRO A 37 -1.89 -18.26 6.68
CA PRO A 37 -3.26 -17.75 6.57
C PRO A 37 -3.34 -16.21 6.43
N HIS A 38 -2.31 -15.48 6.86
CA HIS A 38 -2.16 -14.04 6.57
C HIS A 38 -1.87 -13.73 5.10
N GLU A 39 -1.23 -14.64 4.37
CA GLU A 39 -0.91 -14.51 2.93
C GLU A 39 -2.17 -14.67 2.06
N LYS A 40 -3.05 -15.62 2.39
CA LYS A 40 -4.41 -15.68 1.78
C LYS A 40 -5.23 -14.41 2.07
N THR A 41 -4.97 -13.78 3.21
CA THR A 41 -5.62 -12.53 3.58
C THR A 41 -5.06 -11.36 2.77
N ILE A 42 -3.75 -11.31 2.50
CA ILE A 42 -3.16 -10.20 1.74
C ILE A 42 -3.51 -10.27 0.25
N ASP A 43 -3.50 -11.44 -0.37
CA ASP A 43 -3.90 -11.60 -1.77
C ASP A 43 -5.33 -11.15 -2.01
N LEU A 44 -6.23 -11.49 -1.08
CA LEU A 44 -7.62 -11.04 -1.10
C LEU A 44 -7.73 -9.52 -0.91
N ARG A 45 -6.88 -8.91 -0.07
CA ARG A 45 -6.82 -7.45 0.11
C ARG A 45 -6.27 -6.75 -1.13
N ILE A 46 -5.27 -7.31 -1.80
CA ILE A 46 -4.72 -6.83 -3.07
C ILE A 46 -5.79 -6.90 -4.17
N ASP A 47 -6.51 -8.02 -4.29
CA ASP A 47 -7.59 -8.19 -5.26
C ASP A 47 -8.74 -7.20 -5.00
N ARG A 48 -9.15 -7.03 -3.74
CA ARG A 48 -10.15 -6.01 -3.35
C ARG A 48 -9.69 -4.60 -3.69
N LEU A 49 -8.41 -4.29 -3.50
CA LEU A 49 -7.85 -2.98 -3.85
C LEU A 49 -7.90 -2.75 -5.36
N ARG A 50 -7.50 -3.74 -6.18
CA ARG A 50 -7.59 -3.68 -7.65
C ARG A 50 -9.03 -3.48 -8.12
N LYS A 51 -9.97 -4.25 -7.58
CA LYS A 51 -11.40 -4.13 -7.90
C LYS A 51 -11.95 -2.76 -7.50
N ALA A 52 -11.55 -2.22 -6.36
CA ALA A 52 -11.96 -0.90 -5.91
C ALA A 52 -11.40 0.22 -6.80
N VAL A 53 -10.17 0.09 -7.30
CA VAL A 53 -9.59 1.03 -8.29
C VAL A 53 -10.42 1.01 -9.57
N ALA A 54 -10.68 -0.18 -10.13
CA ALA A 54 -11.49 -0.31 -11.35
C ALA A 54 -12.92 0.22 -11.17
N HIS A 55 -13.54 -0.02 -10.01
CA HIS A 55 -14.87 0.49 -9.70
C HIS A 55 -14.86 2.02 -9.56
N ALA A 56 -13.82 2.60 -8.96
CA ALA A 56 -13.66 4.05 -8.87
C ALA A 56 -13.53 4.70 -10.26
N ASP A 57 -12.84 4.05 -11.20
CA ASP A 57 -12.77 4.50 -12.60
C ASP A 57 -14.17 4.51 -13.24
N ALA A 58 -14.95 3.42 -13.06
CA ALA A 58 -16.31 3.34 -13.59
C ALA A 58 -17.23 4.44 -13.04
N ILE A 59 -17.20 4.68 -11.72
CA ILE A 59 -17.95 5.80 -11.10
C ILE A 59 -17.49 7.14 -11.67
N SER A 60 -16.19 7.31 -11.92
CA SER A 60 -15.65 8.57 -12.42
C SER A 60 -16.03 8.88 -13.87
N THR A 61 -16.40 7.86 -14.65
CA THR A 61 -16.87 8.01 -16.03
C THR A 61 -18.39 8.10 -16.17
N ASP A 62 -19.13 7.88 -15.08
CA ASP A 62 -20.59 7.95 -15.07
C ASP A 62 -21.06 9.41 -15.22
N GLN A 63 -22.12 9.63 -16.00
CA GLN A 63 -22.73 10.95 -16.20
C GLN A 63 -23.55 11.41 -14.99
N ALA A 64 -24.02 10.48 -14.16
CA ALA A 64 -24.77 10.76 -12.94
C ALA A 64 -24.23 9.94 -11.75
N PRO A 65 -23.00 10.23 -11.28
CA PRO A 65 -22.32 9.39 -10.31
C PRO A 65 -23.06 9.33 -8.97
N GLN A 66 -23.32 8.12 -8.49
CA GLN A 66 -23.96 7.90 -7.21
C GLN A 66 -23.01 8.21 -6.04
N ILE A 67 -23.24 9.33 -5.34
CA ILE A 67 -22.39 9.82 -4.24
C ILE A 67 -22.20 8.80 -3.12
N LEU A 68 -23.25 8.03 -2.79
CA LEU A 68 -23.16 6.97 -1.79
C LEU A 68 -22.16 5.87 -2.22
N HIS A 69 -22.14 5.51 -3.50
CA HIS A 69 -21.21 4.53 -4.04
C HIS A 69 -19.78 5.07 -4.10
N ALA A 70 -19.61 6.36 -4.44
CA ALA A 70 -18.30 7.01 -4.39
C ALA A 70 -17.72 7.00 -2.96
N ASN A 71 -18.53 7.36 -1.94
CA ASN A 71 -18.11 7.33 -0.54
C ASN A 71 -17.72 5.92 -0.07
N ARG A 72 -18.55 4.91 -0.34
CA ARG A 72 -18.24 3.51 0.00
C ARG A 72 -16.96 3.03 -0.66
N THR A 73 -16.75 3.40 -1.93
CA THR A 73 -15.53 3.03 -2.68
C THR A 73 -14.28 3.68 -2.10
N ILE A 74 -14.36 4.94 -1.65
CA ILE A 74 -13.25 5.60 -0.93
C ILE A 74 -12.89 4.85 0.35
N THR A 75 -13.87 4.38 1.13
CA THR A 75 -13.61 3.58 2.34
C THR A 75 -12.85 2.30 1.99
N VAL A 76 -13.33 1.54 1.00
CA VAL A 76 -12.69 0.30 0.55
C VAL A 76 -11.27 0.55 0.02
N LEU A 77 -11.07 1.60 -0.78
CA LEU A 77 -9.74 2.00 -1.25
C LEU A 77 -8.81 2.30 -0.08
N THR A 78 -9.28 3.08 0.90
CA THR A 78 -8.47 3.53 2.04
C THR A 78 -8.05 2.35 2.92
N GLU A 79 -8.99 1.50 3.31
CA GLU A 79 -8.71 0.34 4.16
C GLU A 79 -7.73 -0.62 3.49
N ASN A 80 -8.01 -1.05 2.25
CA ASN A 80 -7.15 -2.04 1.60
C ASN A 80 -5.79 -1.46 1.23
N ARG A 81 -5.69 -0.16 0.90
CA ARG A 81 -4.41 0.51 0.66
C ARG A 81 -3.51 0.48 1.89
N ILE A 82 -4.05 0.70 3.09
CA ILE A 82 -3.27 0.66 4.35
C ILE A 82 -2.67 -0.73 4.56
N PHE A 83 -3.46 -1.78 4.39
CA PHE A 83 -2.98 -3.16 4.52
C PHE A 83 -1.92 -3.51 3.47
N VAL A 84 -2.15 -3.15 2.21
CA VAL A 84 -1.19 -3.41 1.12
C VAL A 84 0.11 -2.62 1.29
N ALA A 85 0.04 -1.38 1.80
CA ALA A 85 1.21 -0.58 2.12
C ALA A 85 2.04 -1.18 3.26
N ALA A 86 1.38 -1.64 4.33
CA ALA A 86 2.05 -2.33 5.43
C ALA A 86 2.74 -3.61 4.95
N HIS A 87 2.08 -4.38 4.09
CA HIS A 87 2.68 -5.58 3.50
C HIS A 87 3.89 -5.27 2.61
N ALA A 88 3.79 -4.24 1.75
CA ALA A 88 4.91 -3.81 0.92
C ALA A 88 6.13 -3.41 1.77
N GLN A 89 5.90 -2.75 2.91
CA GLN A 89 6.96 -2.41 3.86
C GLN A 89 7.61 -3.65 4.48
N SER A 90 6.83 -4.62 4.95
CA SER A 90 7.38 -5.89 5.46
C SER A 90 8.16 -6.66 4.38
N LEU A 91 7.71 -6.64 3.12
CA LEU A 91 8.47 -7.26 2.02
C LEU A 91 9.82 -6.57 1.79
N ILE A 92 9.87 -5.23 1.85
CA ILE A 92 11.14 -4.50 1.76
C ILE A 92 12.09 -4.93 2.88
N GLU A 93 11.60 -4.97 4.12
CA GLU A 93 12.41 -5.38 5.29
C GLU A 93 12.93 -6.82 5.16
N GLN A 94 12.08 -7.74 4.67
CA GLN A 94 12.48 -9.12 4.41
C GLN A 94 13.52 -9.21 3.30
N ILE A 95 13.36 -8.48 2.20
CA ILE A 95 14.31 -8.48 1.09
C ILE A 95 15.67 -7.95 1.56
N VAL A 96 15.69 -6.81 2.25
CA VAL A 96 16.93 -6.18 2.74
C VAL A 96 17.64 -7.09 3.76
N SER A 97 16.89 -7.80 4.61
CA SER A 97 17.46 -8.64 5.67
C SER A 97 17.95 -10.00 5.16
N ASN A 98 17.27 -10.58 4.16
CA ASN A 98 17.48 -11.99 3.76
C ASN A 98 18.06 -12.18 2.36
N THR A 99 18.13 -11.12 1.53
CA THR A 99 18.61 -11.21 0.14
C THR A 99 19.99 -10.53 0.01
N PRO A 100 20.98 -11.16 -0.64
CA PRO A 100 22.27 -10.51 -0.89
C PRO A 100 22.13 -9.21 -1.68
N LEU A 101 22.90 -8.18 -1.32
CA LEU A 101 22.88 -6.84 -1.96
C LEU A 101 22.73 -6.85 -3.49
N PRO A 102 23.52 -7.61 -4.28
CA PRO A 102 23.41 -7.57 -5.74
C PRO A 102 22.07 -8.11 -6.29
N MET A 103 21.29 -8.82 -5.49
CA MET A 103 20.00 -9.41 -5.88
C MET A 103 18.80 -8.60 -5.34
N GLN A 104 19.02 -7.66 -4.41
CA GLN A 104 17.94 -6.91 -3.77
C GLN A 104 17.16 -6.07 -4.78
N ASP A 105 17.82 -5.38 -5.71
CA ASP A 105 17.15 -4.56 -6.72
C ASP A 105 16.16 -5.37 -7.56
N SER A 106 16.57 -6.57 -7.99
CA SER A 106 15.71 -7.47 -8.76
C SER A 106 14.51 -7.93 -7.94
N ALA A 107 14.72 -8.29 -6.67
CA ALA A 107 13.65 -8.70 -5.76
C ALA A 107 12.65 -7.54 -5.47
N LEU A 108 13.15 -6.33 -5.25
CA LEU A 108 12.32 -5.13 -5.05
C LEU A 108 11.47 -4.82 -6.29
N VAL A 109 12.07 -4.90 -7.48
CA VAL A 109 11.34 -4.71 -8.75
C VAL A 109 10.28 -5.78 -8.96
N GLN A 110 10.57 -7.03 -8.63
CA GLN A 110 9.65 -8.14 -8.85
C GLN A 110 8.48 -8.15 -7.86
N HIS A 111 8.72 -7.89 -6.58
CA HIS A 111 7.74 -8.12 -5.52
C HIS A 111 7.15 -6.83 -4.94
N VAL A 112 7.94 -5.77 -4.80
CA VAL A 112 7.50 -4.53 -4.14
C VAL A 112 6.90 -3.53 -5.14
N ARG A 113 7.53 -3.38 -6.31
CA ARG A 113 7.09 -2.41 -7.33
C ARG A 113 5.63 -2.59 -7.79
N PRO A 114 5.11 -3.81 -8.01
CA PRO A 114 3.70 -3.97 -8.37
C PRO A 114 2.74 -3.45 -7.29
N LEU A 115 3.11 -3.58 -6.02
CA LEU A 115 2.29 -3.11 -4.89
C LEU A 115 2.34 -1.59 -4.76
N THR A 116 3.50 -0.97 -4.94
CA THR A 116 3.62 0.49 -4.89
C THR A 116 2.85 1.18 -6.01
N ILE A 117 2.86 0.62 -7.22
CA ILE A 117 2.03 1.09 -8.35
C ILE A 117 0.54 0.99 -8.01
N LEU A 118 0.10 -0.14 -7.45
CA LEU A 118 -1.31 -0.32 -7.07
C LEU A 118 -1.75 0.68 -5.97
N ILE A 119 -0.88 0.93 -4.99
CA ILE A 119 -1.11 1.94 -3.94
C ILE A 119 -1.26 3.34 -4.54
N GLU A 120 -0.40 3.70 -5.50
CA GLU A 120 -0.47 4.99 -6.20
C GLU A 120 -1.77 5.12 -7.01
N GLN A 121 -2.14 4.08 -7.75
CA GLN A 121 -3.42 4.03 -8.47
C GLN A 121 -4.61 4.21 -7.53
N ALA A 122 -4.59 3.57 -6.35
CA ALA A 122 -5.61 3.73 -5.34
C ALA A 122 -5.68 5.17 -4.77
N ASN A 123 -4.53 5.84 -4.60
CA ASN A 123 -4.49 7.24 -4.18
C ASN A 123 -5.14 8.16 -5.22
N ILE A 124 -4.79 7.97 -6.49
CA ILE A 124 -5.34 8.75 -7.61
C ILE A 124 -6.84 8.49 -7.76
N ALA A 125 -7.29 7.24 -7.65
CA ALA A 125 -8.71 6.87 -7.67
C ALA A 125 -9.48 7.55 -6.53
N ALA A 126 -8.98 7.50 -5.29
CA ALA A 126 -9.64 8.13 -4.15
C ALA A 126 -9.71 9.66 -4.30
N ALA A 127 -8.66 10.30 -4.82
CA ALA A 127 -8.65 11.74 -5.09
C ALA A 127 -9.70 12.13 -6.14
N ARG A 128 -9.85 11.35 -7.22
CA ARG A 128 -10.88 11.57 -8.24
C ARG A 128 -12.29 11.47 -7.67
N LEU A 129 -12.58 10.43 -6.89
CA LEU A 129 -13.89 10.28 -6.25
C LEU A 129 -14.20 11.44 -5.28
N ARG A 130 -13.21 11.90 -4.49
CA ARG A 130 -13.39 13.07 -3.63
C ARG A 130 -13.75 14.34 -4.41
N LYS A 131 -13.13 14.54 -5.58
CA LYS A 131 -13.47 15.65 -6.48
C LYS A 131 -14.92 15.58 -6.97
N ILE A 132 -15.39 14.39 -7.34
CA ILE A 132 -16.79 14.18 -7.74
C ILE A 132 -17.73 14.51 -6.59
N ILE A 133 -17.47 13.99 -5.40
CA ILE A 133 -18.30 14.27 -4.21
C ILE A 133 -18.36 15.78 -3.93
N GLY A 134 -17.22 16.47 -3.98
CA GLY A 134 -17.18 17.92 -3.78
C GLY A 134 -17.87 18.74 -4.87
N ALA A 135 -18.08 18.19 -6.07
CA ALA A 135 -18.83 18.86 -7.14
C ALA A 135 -20.37 18.72 -6.99
N HIS A 136 -20.83 17.89 -6.05
CA HIS A 136 -22.25 17.59 -5.80
C HIS A 136 -22.70 18.00 -4.38
N GLN A 137 -21.90 18.80 -3.67
CA GLN A 137 -22.21 19.46 -2.40
C GLN A 137 -22.50 20.94 -2.63
#